data_AF-A0A855NBL4-F1
#
_entry.id   AF-A0A855NBL4-F1
#
_cell.length_a   1.000
_cell.length_b   1.000
_cell.length_c   1.000
_cell.angle_alpha   90.00
_cell.angle_beta   90.00
_cell.angle_gamma   90.00
#
_symmetry.space_group_name_H-M   'P 1'
#
loop_
_entity.id
_entity.type
_entity.pdbx_description
1 polymer ?
#
loop_
_entity_poly.entity_id
_entity_poly.type
_entity_poly.pdbx_seq_one_letter_code
_entity_poly.pdbx_strand_id
1 'polypeptide(L)'
;MSNQIQKPKTYDDVVVDKILGVNAKIETSKPLECGAVLFSINGGESFAPVTSDSQTETIANNAAVFGVLCDNVSESKSANVLVLGEVMLEEIASELKVALFKQKIIVR
;
A
#
# COMPACT_ATOMS: atom_id res chain seq x y z
N MET A 1 31.87 -6.78 2.04
CA MET A 1 30.51 -6.20 2.00
C MET A 1 29.56 -7.27 2.49
N SER A 2 29.02 -7.14 3.70
CA SER A 2 28.00 -8.06 4.19
C SER A 2 26.75 -7.85 3.34
N ASN A 3 26.42 -8.82 2.48
CA ASN A 3 25.10 -8.94 1.88
C ASN A 3 24.13 -9.19 3.04
N GLN A 4 23.67 -8.14 3.70
CA GLN A 4 22.53 -8.26 4.59
C GLN A 4 21.34 -8.56 3.69
N ILE A 5 20.95 -9.83 3.66
CA ILE A 5 19.69 -10.25 3.08
C ILE A 5 18.62 -9.66 3.99
N GLN A 6 18.10 -8.49 3.63
CA GLN A 6 17.00 -7.88 4.35
C GLN A 6 15.79 -8.79 4.16
N LYS A 7 15.26 -9.31 5.27
CA LYS A 7 14.07 -10.17 5.22
C LYS A 7 12.89 -9.34 4.69
N PRO A 8 11.99 -9.92 3.87
CA PRO A 8 10.79 -9.23 3.43
C PRO A 8 9.99 -8.75 4.65
N LYS A 9 9.41 -7.55 4.54
CA LYS A 9 8.52 -7.02 5.59
C LYS A 9 7.33 -7.95 5.81
N THR A 10 6.92 -8.07 7.07
CA THR A 10 5.74 -8.83 7.47
C THR A 10 4.60 -7.91 7.87
N TYR A 11 3.42 -8.50 8.06
CA TYR A 11 2.25 -7.77 8.53
C TYR A 11 2.53 -6.99 9.82
N ASP A 12 3.18 -7.63 10.80
CA ASP A 12 3.45 -7.03 12.12
C ASP A 12 4.50 -5.91 12.07
N ASP A 13 5.34 -5.88 11.02
CA ASP A 13 6.30 -4.79 10.80
C ASP A 13 5.62 -3.52 10.27
N VAL A 14 4.46 -3.67 9.61
CA VAL A 14 3.80 -2.61 8.86
C VAL A 14 2.50 -2.17 9.52
N VAL A 15 1.67 -3.08 10.01
CA VAL A 15 0.32 -2.78 10.48
C VAL A 15 0.34 -2.60 11.99
N VAL A 16 0.12 -1.38 12.43
CA VAL A 16 0.03 -1.03 13.86
C VAL A 16 -1.37 -1.32 14.39
N ASP A 17 -2.39 -0.88 13.65
CA ASP A 17 -3.79 -1.16 13.95
C ASP A 17 -4.60 -1.28 12.66
N LYS A 18 -5.43 -2.32 12.54
CA LYS A 18 -6.28 -2.52 11.36
C LYS A 18 -7.74 -2.47 11.77
N ILE A 19 -8.40 -1.39 11.36
CA ILE A 19 -9.84 -1.23 11.56
C ILE A 19 -10.62 -1.83 10.39
N LEU A 20 -10.19 -1.55 9.15
CA LEU A 20 -10.82 -2.11 7.95
C LEU A 20 -9.76 -2.50 6.91
N GLY A 21 -9.86 -3.75 6.47
CA GLY A 21 -9.15 -4.27 5.31
C GLY A 21 -10.10 -4.96 4.35
N VAL A 22 -9.75 -4.96 3.08
CA VAL A 22 -10.48 -5.63 2.01
C VAL A 22 -9.59 -6.67 1.36
N ASN A 23 -10.17 -7.81 0.99
CA ASN A 23 -9.48 -8.76 0.12
C ASN A 23 -9.76 -8.36 -1.33
N ALA A 24 -8.74 -7.86 -2.02
CA ALA A 24 -8.88 -7.30 -3.36
C ALA A 24 -7.82 -7.87 -4.30
N LYS A 25 -8.11 -7.86 -5.60
CA LYS A 25 -7.15 -8.29 -6.61
C LYS A 25 -6.03 -7.26 -6.74
N ILE A 26 -4.79 -7.68 -6.54
CA ILE A 26 -3.62 -6.83 -6.77
C ILE A 26 -3.15 -7.04 -8.20
N GLU A 27 -3.12 -5.98 -8.99
CA GLU A 27 -2.60 -5.98 -10.35
C GLU A 27 -1.16 -5.47 -10.34
N THR A 28 -0.22 -6.39 -10.55
CA THR A 28 1.21 -6.08 -10.54
C THR A 28 1.98 -6.96 -11.52
N SER A 29 3.02 -6.38 -12.11
CA SER A 29 4.02 -7.05 -12.96
C SER A 29 5.33 -7.36 -12.21
N LYS A 30 5.47 -6.88 -10.97
CA LYS A 30 6.64 -7.08 -10.11
C LYS A 30 6.22 -7.54 -8.71
N PRO A 31 7.09 -8.25 -7.98
CA PRO A 31 6.84 -8.53 -6.57
C PRO A 31 6.62 -7.23 -5.78
N LEU A 32 5.62 -7.22 -4.90
CA LEU A 32 5.36 -6.13 -3.98
C LEU A 32 5.47 -6.65 -2.55
N GLU A 33 6.12 -5.86 -1.71
CA GLU A 33 6.27 -6.17 -0.29
C GLU A 33 5.09 -5.62 0.52
N CYS A 34 4.87 -6.23 1.69
CA CYS A 34 3.98 -5.68 2.70
C CYS A 34 4.36 -4.22 3.00
N GLY A 35 3.36 -3.35 3.08
CA GLY A 35 3.54 -1.90 3.21
C GLY A 35 3.56 -1.13 1.90
N ALA A 36 3.52 -1.80 0.74
CA ALA A 36 3.35 -1.11 -0.53
C ALA A 36 2.06 -0.28 -0.54
N VAL A 37 2.17 0.99 -0.93
CA VAL A 37 1.01 1.86 -1.11
C VAL A 37 0.36 1.54 -2.45
N LEU A 38 -0.94 1.32 -2.40
CA LEU A 38 -1.75 0.95 -3.55
C LEU A 38 -2.82 2.00 -3.81
N PHE A 39 -3.29 2.08 -5.05
CA PHE A 39 -4.48 2.83 -5.42
C PHE A 39 -5.48 1.91 -6.10
N SER A 40 -6.77 2.18 -5.88
CA SER A 40 -7.83 1.40 -6.50
C SER A 40 -8.00 1.77 -7.97
N ILE A 41 -8.12 0.76 -8.82
CA ILE A 41 -8.36 0.93 -10.26
C ILE A 41 -9.80 0.60 -10.67
N ASN A 42 -10.54 -0.18 -9.86
CA ASN A 42 -11.92 -0.60 -10.12
C ASN A 42 -12.81 -0.48 -8.87
N GLY A 43 -12.86 0.70 -8.23
CA GLY A 43 -13.82 0.98 -7.16
C GLY A 43 -13.71 0.09 -5.91
N GLY A 44 -12.52 -0.44 -5.62
CA GLY A 44 -12.22 -1.32 -4.50
C GLY A 44 -12.10 -2.80 -4.85
N GLU A 45 -12.48 -3.23 -6.06
CA GLU A 45 -12.35 -4.63 -6.49
C GLU A 45 -10.89 -5.02 -6.79
N SER A 46 -10.14 -4.06 -7.34
CA SER A 46 -8.73 -4.23 -7.65
C SER A 46 -7.91 -2.99 -7.34
N PHE A 47 -6.62 -3.24 -7.08
CA PHE A 47 -5.63 -2.27 -6.69
C PHE A 47 -4.34 -2.46 -7.48
N ALA A 48 -3.66 -1.36 -7.78
CA ALA A 48 -2.34 -1.34 -8.40
C ALA A 48 -1.35 -0.58 -7.50
N PRO A 49 -0.04 -0.87 -7.58
CA PRO A 49 0.95 -0.16 -6.80
C PRO A 49 1.06 1.30 -7.25
N VAL A 50 1.18 2.22 -6.29
CA VAL A 50 1.60 3.59 -6.59
C VAL A 50 3.11 3.56 -6.84
N THR A 51 3.52 3.91 -8.06
CA THR A 51 4.93 4.00 -8.45
C THR A 51 5.33 5.47 -8.54
N SER A 52 6.64 5.75 -8.60
CA SER A 52 7.14 7.11 -8.85
C SER A 52 6.50 7.77 -10.08
N ASP A 53 6.21 6.96 -11.10
CA ASP A 53 5.72 7.43 -12.38
C ASP A 53 4.23 7.75 -12.34
N SER A 54 3.45 7.05 -11.50
CA SER A 54 2.00 7.29 -11.33
C SER A 54 1.66 8.21 -10.16
N GLN A 55 2.57 8.38 -9.19
CA GLN A 55 2.32 9.04 -7.91
C GLN A 55 1.66 10.42 -8.07
N THR A 56 2.24 11.30 -8.88
CA THR A 56 1.74 12.68 -9.03
C THR A 56 0.32 12.72 -9.59
N GLU A 57 0.04 11.94 -10.63
CA GLU A 57 -1.28 11.89 -11.27
C GLU A 57 -2.32 11.23 -10.36
N THR A 58 -1.96 10.12 -9.71
CA THR A 58 -2.85 9.40 -8.80
C THR A 58 -3.21 10.24 -7.57
N ILE A 59 -2.25 10.97 -6.99
CA ILE A 59 -2.51 11.87 -5.84
C ILE A 59 -3.35 13.08 -6.25
N ALA A 60 -3.15 13.61 -7.45
CA ALA A 60 -3.94 14.74 -7.96
C ALA A 60 -5.41 14.37 -8.23
N ASN A 61 -5.69 13.08 -8.46
CA ASN A 61 -7.05 12.58 -8.62
C ASN A 61 -7.76 12.47 -7.25
N ASN A 62 -8.63 13.45 -6.94
CA ASN A 62 -9.41 13.46 -5.70
C ASN A 62 -10.38 12.28 -5.53
N ALA A 63 -10.67 11.51 -6.60
CA ALA A 63 -11.49 10.31 -6.52
C ALA A 63 -10.65 9.03 -6.30
N ALA A 64 -9.32 9.13 -6.30
CA ALA A 64 -8.46 7.98 -6.05
C ALA A 64 -8.61 7.49 -4.61
N VAL A 65 -8.84 6.20 -4.46
CA VAL A 65 -8.91 5.51 -3.17
C VAL A 65 -7.57 4.80 -2.96
N PHE A 66 -6.94 5.07 -1.82
CA PHE A 66 -5.65 4.48 -1.48
C PHE A 66 -5.81 3.34 -0.47
N GLY A 67 -4.81 2.48 -0.43
CA GLY A 67 -4.70 1.42 0.56
C GLY A 67 -3.24 1.01 0.78
N VAL A 68 -3.02 0.18 1.78
CA VAL A 68 -1.70 -0.36 2.09
C VAL A 68 -1.77 -1.88 2.02
N LEU A 69 -0.86 -2.49 1.25
CA LEU A 69 -0.79 -3.93 1.11
C LEU A 69 -0.35 -4.58 2.43
N CYS A 70 -1.11 -5.58 2.90
CA CYS A 70 -0.85 -6.28 4.15
C CYS A 70 -0.07 -7.60 3.98
N ASP A 71 0.16 -8.03 2.74
CA ASP A 71 0.80 -9.31 2.42
C ASP A 71 1.94 -9.13 1.40
N ASN A 72 2.89 -10.06 1.34
CA ASN A 72 3.83 -10.12 0.22
C ASN A 72 3.16 -10.79 -1.00
N VAL A 73 3.26 -10.14 -2.16
CA VAL A 73 2.73 -10.68 -3.43
C VAL A 73 3.84 -10.78 -4.47
N SER A 74 4.00 -11.95 -5.09
CA SER A 74 5.01 -12.20 -6.13
C SER A 74 4.47 -11.98 -7.55
N GLU A 75 3.15 -12.03 -7.69
CA GLU A 75 2.41 -11.92 -8.94
C GLU A 75 1.00 -11.40 -8.66
N SER A 76 0.24 -11.12 -9.72
CA SER A 76 -1.14 -10.66 -9.59
C SER A 76 -2.01 -11.72 -8.91
N LYS A 77 -2.51 -11.40 -7.71
CA LYS A 77 -3.37 -12.29 -6.91
C LYS A 77 -4.24 -11.47 -5.96
N SER A 78 -5.23 -12.13 -5.35
CA SER A 78 -5.97 -11.52 -4.25
C SER A 78 -5.10 -11.45 -2.99
N ALA A 79 -5.09 -10.30 -2.34
CA ALA A 79 -4.37 -10.06 -1.10
C ALA A 79 -5.14 -9.07 -0.22
N ASN A 80 -4.78 -9.01 1.07
CA ASN A 80 -5.40 -8.09 1.99
C ASN A 80 -4.82 -6.67 1.81
N VAL A 81 -5.71 -5.69 1.70
CA VAL A 81 -5.38 -4.28 1.59
C VAL A 81 -6.05 -3.54 2.75
N LEU A 82 -5.25 -2.89 3.59
CA LEU A 82 -5.73 -1.99 4.62
C LEU A 82 -6.23 -0.70 3.98
N VAL A 83 -7.49 -0.36 4.27
CA VAL A 83 -8.15 0.85 3.77
C VAL A 83 -8.51 1.83 4.88
N LEU A 84 -8.43 1.40 6.14
CA LEU A 84 -8.60 2.24 7.33
C LEU A 84 -7.84 1.67 8.53
N GLY A 85 -7.06 2.51 9.22
CA GLY A 85 -6.26 2.09 10.36
C GLY A 85 -4.94 2.85 10.49
N GLU A 86 -3.96 2.20 11.09
CA GLU A 86 -2.65 2.75 11.37
C GLU A 86 -1.54 1.83 10.86
N VAL A 87 -0.54 2.42 10.21
CA VAL A 87 0.59 1.72 9.62
C VAL A 87 1.91 2.40 9.98
N MET A 88 2.99 1.62 9.99
CA MET A 88 4.36 2.07 10.11
C MET A 88 5.01 1.96 8.72
N LEU A 89 5.25 3.10 8.07
CA LEU A 89 5.88 3.15 6.74
C LEU A 89 7.08 4.09 6.80
N GLU A 90 8.26 3.51 6.63
CA GLU A 90 9.52 4.24 6.55
C GLU A 90 9.68 4.92 5.18
N GLU A 91 10.29 6.11 5.17
CA GLU A 91 10.71 6.82 3.94
C GLU A 91 9.60 7.15 2.93
N ILE A 92 8.34 7.27 3.38
CA ILE A 92 7.23 7.65 2.49
C ILE A 92 7.25 9.15 2.12
N ALA A 93 6.96 9.46 0.85
CA ALA A 93 6.81 10.83 0.38
C ALA A 93 5.70 11.57 1.15
N SER A 94 5.92 12.85 1.47
CA SER A 94 4.97 13.65 2.27
C SER A 94 3.59 13.75 1.62
N GLU A 95 3.52 13.81 0.29
CA GLU A 95 2.27 13.88 -0.47
C GLU A 95 1.44 12.60 -0.32
N LEU A 96 2.11 11.43 -0.35
CA LEU A 96 1.46 10.15 -0.10
C LEU A 96 0.97 10.02 1.34
N LYS A 97 1.75 10.51 2.31
CA LYS A 97 1.32 10.55 3.72
C LYS A 97 0.03 11.37 3.88
N VAL A 98 -0.09 12.50 3.19
CA VAL A 98 -1.32 13.32 3.18
C VAL A 98 -2.47 12.59 2.49
N ALA A 99 -2.23 11.92 1.36
CA ALA A 99 -3.25 11.14 0.65
C ALA A 99 -3.80 10.00 1.52
N LEU A 100 -2.92 9.24 2.17
CA LEU A 100 -3.30 8.18 3.12
C LEU A 100 -4.07 8.73 4.31
N PHE A 101 -3.66 9.88 4.85
CA PHE A 101 -4.39 10.53 5.95
C PHE A 101 -5.82 10.94 5.57
N LYS A 102 -6.03 11.44 4.34
CA LYS A 102 -7.39 11.71 3.81
C LYS A 102 -8.26 10.44 3.78
N GLN A 103 -7.64 9.29 3.51
CA GLN A 103 -8.25 7.96 3.51
C GLN A 103 -8.40 7.35 4.92
N LYS A 104 -8.06 8.10 5.98
CA LYS A 104 -8.07 7.63 7.38
C LYS A 104 -7.07 6.49 7.64
N ILE A 105 -5.98 6.47 6.89
CA ILE A 105 -4.82 5.62 7.12
C ILE A 105 -3.73 6.51 7.73
N ILE A 106 -3.42 6.30 9.01
CA ILE A 106 -2.42 7.09 9.72
C ILE A 106 -1.07 6.42 9.56
N VAL A 107 -0.11 7.13 8.98
CA VAL A 107 1.29 6.67 8.93
C VAL A 107 2.03 7.22 10.14
N ARG A 108 2.50 6.32 11.00
CA ARG A 108 3.39 6.66 12.12
C ARG A 108 4.82 6.87 11.63
#